data_AF-A0A7V9FEA1-F1
#
_entry.id   AF-A0A7V9FEA1-F1
#
_cell.length_a   1.000
_cell.length_b   1.000
_cell.length_c   1.000
_cell.angle_alpha   90.00
_cell.angle_beta   90.00
_cell.angle_gamma   90.00
#
_symmetry.space_group_name_H-M   'P 1'
#
loop_
_entity.id
_entity.type
_entity.pdbx_description
1 polymer ?
#
loop_
_entity_poly.entity_id
_entity_poly.type
_entity_poly.pdbx_seq_one_letter_code
_entity_poly.pdbx_strand_id
1 'polypeptide(L)' 'MTPESLAFLRSLLDTPGPSAFEAAPARLWRAEAGKFADEVRADVSGNSFAVLNPGGRPRLMLAGH' A
#
# COMPACT_ATOMS: atom_id res chain seq x y z
N MET A 1 3.08 18.00 4.41
CA MET A 1 1.96 17.13 4.01
C MET A 1 1.15 17.88 2.97
N THR A 2 0.92 17.28 1.80
CA THR A 2 0.09 17.90 0.74
C THR A 2 -1.39 17.61 1.00
N PRO A 3 -2.33 18.41 0.47
CA PRO A 3 -3.77 18.15 0.59
C PRO A 3 -4.16 16.74 0.12
N GLU A 4 -3.54 16.24 -0.94
CA GLU A 4 -3.79 14.91 -1.51
C GLU A 4 -3.32 13.81 -0.57
N SER A 5 -2.12 13.93 0.00
CA SER A 5 -1.59 12.96 0.98
C SER A 5 -2.44 12.89 2.25
N LEU A 6 -3.02 14.02 2.68
CA LEU A 6 -3.93 14.06 3.82
C LEU A 6 -5.28 13.44 3.49
N ALA A 7 -5.84 13.70 2.30
CA ALA A 7 -7.10 13.11 1.86
C ALA A 7 -7.00 11.59 1.70
N PHE A 8 -5.88 11.10 1.16
CA PHE A 8 -5.57 9.67 1.10
C PHE A 8 -5.48 9.07 2.50
N LEU A 9 -4.69 9.67 3.40
CA LEU A 9 -4.53 9.18 4.77
C LEU A 9 -5.88 9.08 5.48
N ARG A 10 -6.73 10.11 5.35
CA ARG A 10 -8.08 10.10 5.91
C ARG A 10 -8.91 8.94 5.36
N SER A 11 -8.91 8.76 4.03
CA SER A 11 -9.64 7.66 3.40
C SER A 11 -9.14 6.27 3.84
N LEU A 12 -7.82 6.12 4.03
CA LEU A 12 -7.21 4.90 4.53
C LEU A 12 -7.65 4.60 5.97
N LEU A 13 -7.63 5.61 6.85
CA LEU A 13 -8.03 5.46 8.26
C LEU A 13 -9.54 5.26 8.44
N ASP A 14 -10.36 5.87 7.58
CA ASP A 14 -11.82 5.73 7.59
C ASP A 14 -12.29 4.37 7.01
N THR A 15 -11.40 3.62 6.34
CA THR A 15 -11.74 2.32 5.74
C THR A 15 -11.62 1.20 6.79
N PRO A 16 -12.70 0.46 7.10
CA PRO A 16 -12.65 -0.63 8.09
C PRO A 16 -11.72 -1.77 7.64
N GLY A 17 -10.81 -2.17 8.53
CA GLY A 17 -9.96 -3.35 8.34
C GLY A 17 -9.41 -3.86 9.66
N PRO A 18 -10.26 -4.46 10.52
CA PRO A 18 -9.76 -5.12 11.72
C PRO A 18 -8.84 -6.27 11.34
N SER A 19 -8.05 -6.75 12.31
CA SER A 19 -7.16 -7.88 12.08
C SER A 19 -7.89 -9.07 11.45
N ALA A 20 -7.27 -9.69 10.45
CA ALA A 20 -7.82 -10.74 9.58
C ALA A 20 -8.89 -10.31 8.55
N PHE A 21 -9.30 -9.03 8.51
CA PHE A 21 -10.24 -8.47 7.52
C PHE A 21 -9.70 -7.19 6.85
N GLU A 22 -8.39 -7.15 6.57
CA GLU A 22 -7.67 -5.98 6.06
C GLU A 22 -7.82 -5.76 4.53
N ALA A 23 -8.59 -6.60 3.84
CA ALA A 23 -8.66 -6.60 2.38
C ALA A 23 -9.14 -5.26 1.79
N ALA A 24 -10.04 -4.55 2.48
CA ALA A 24 -10.55 -3.25 2.05
C ALA A 24 -9.48 -2.13 2.09
N PRO A 25 -8.86 -1.82 3.24
CA PRO A 25 -7.79 -0.81 3.28
C PRO A 25 -6.57 -1.24 2.45
N ALA A 26 -6.26 -2.54 2.37
CA ALA A 26 -5.17 -3.04 1.54
C ALA A 26 -5.39 -2.75 0.05
N ARG A 27 -6.63 -2.87 -0.47
CA ARG A 27 -6.96 -2.47 -1.86
C ARG A 27 -6.80 -0.97 -2.07
N LEU A 28 -7.27 -0.16 -1.12
CA LEU A 28 -7.16 1.31 -1.20
C LEU A 28 -5.68 1.74 -1.21
N TRP A 29 -4.86 1.16 -0.33
CA TRP A 29 -3.42 1.42 -0.31
C TRP A 29 -2.74 1.02 -1.62
N ARG A 30 -3.05 -0.17 -2.16
CA ARG A 30 -2.50 -0.63 -3.46
C ARG A 30 -2.89 0.28 -4.62
N ALA A 31 -4.10 0.82 -4.62
CA ALA A 31 -4.55 1.77 -5.64
C ALA A 31 -3.74 3.08 -5.58
N GLU A 32 -3.45 3.58 -4.38
CA GLU A 32 -2.57 4.75 -4.21
C GLU A 32 -1.13 4.45 -4.63
N ALA A 33 -0.60 3.30 -4.20
CA ALA A 33 0.75 2.87 -4.53
C ALA A 33 0.97 2.67 -6.04
N GLY A 34 -0.06 2.21 -6.75
CA GLY A 34 -0.02 2.03 -8.21
C GLY A 34 0.16 3.31 -9.02
N LYS A 35 0.03 4.49 -8.38
CA LYS A 35 0.32 5.77 -9.05
C LYS A 35 1.82 6.02 -9.25
N PHE A 36 2.68 5.33 -8.50
CA PHE A 36 4.13 5.56 -8.53
C PHE A 36 4.99 4.31 -8.57
N ALA A 37 4.46 3.14 -8.18
CA ALA A 37 5.22 1.90 -8.18
C ALA A 37 5.20 1.22 -9.56
N ASP A 38 6.32 0.58 -9.93
CA ASP A 38 6.45 -0.19 -11.17
C ASP A 38 5.67 -1.52 -11.09
N GLU A 39 5.56 -2.08 -9.90
CA GLU A 39 4.80 -3.30 -9.62
C GLU A 39 4.01 -3.14 -8.31
N VAL A 40 2.72 -3.46 -8.35
CA VAL A 40 1.86 -3.57 -7.16
C VAL A 40 1.21 -4.95 -7.13
N ARG A 41 1.39 -5.67 -6.03
CA ARG A 41 0.82 -7.02 -5.86
C ARG A 41 0.34 -7.28 -4.45
N ALA A 42 -0.49 -8.30 -4.31
CA ALA A 42 -0.83 -8.91 -3.04
C ALA A 42 -0.27 -10.34 -2.97
N ASP A 43 0.08 -10.81 -1.78
CA ASP A 43 0.33 -12.24 -1.57
C ASP A 43 -0.96 -12.99 -1.18
N VAL A 44 -0.84 -14.30 -0.99
CA VAL A 44 -1.95 -15.18 -0.61
C VAL A 44 -2.54 -14.87 0.77
N SER A 45 -1.77 -14.22 1.64
CA SER A 45 -2.18 -13.82 2.99
C SER A 45 -2.81 -12.42 3.00
N GLY A 46 -2.81 -11.71 1.87
CA GLY A 46 -3.38 -10.37 1.73
C GLY A 46 -2.40 -9.22 1.98
N ASN A 47 -1.11 -9.51 2.24
CA ASN A 47 -0.10 -8.45 2.37
C ASN A 47 0.05 -7.70 1.05
N SER A 48 0.26 -6.38 1.13
CA SER A 48 0.43 -5.54 -0.04
C SER A 48 1.90 -5.19 -0.26
N PHE A 49 2.32 -5.23 -1.52
CA PHE A 49 3.66 -4.85 -1.94
C PHE A 49 3.57 -3.81 -3.04
N ALA A 50 4.41 -2.78 -2.93
CA ALA A 50 4.67 -1.81 -3.99
C ALA A 50 6.18 -1.78 -4.21
N VAL A 51 6.62 -2.09 -5.43
CA VAL A 51 8.03 -2.20 -5.78
C VAL A 51 8.38 -1.12 -6.78
N LEU A 52 9.41 -0.34 -6.45
CA LEU A 52 10.09 0.56 -7.38
C LEU A 52 11.41 -0.10 -7.80
N ASN A 53 11.75 0.03 -9.08
CA ASN A 53 12.95 -0.55 -9.69
C ASN A 53 13.13 -2.05 -9.34
N PRO A 54 12.28 -2.97 -9.86
CA PRO A 54 12.29 -4.38 -9.49
C PRO A 54 13.64 -5.10 -9.71
N GLY A 55 14.44 -4.64 -10.67
CA GLY A 55 15.80 -5.16 -10.94
C GLY A 55 16.91 -4.54 -10.08
N GLY A 56 16.60 -3.50 -9.29
CA GLY A 56 17.56 -2.72 -8.52
C GLY A 56 18.22 -3.48 -7.38
N ARG A 57 19.47 -3.11 -7.07
CA ARG A 57 20.25 -3.66 -5.95
C ARG A 57 21.07 -2.56 -5.26
N PRO A 58 21.23 -2.59 -3.92
CA PRO A 58 20.64 -3.56 -2.97
C PRO A 58 19.12 -3.37 -2.83
N ARG A 59 18.43 -4.38 -2.26
CA ARG A 59 16.99 -4.29 -1.99
C ARG A 59 16.75 -3.65 -0.63
N LEU A 60 15.98 -2.55 -0.59
CA LEU A 60 15.50 -1.90 0.63
C LEU A 60 14.00 -2.22 0.81
N MET A 61 13.59 -2.56 2.03
CA MET A 61 12.19 -2.81 2.37
C MET A 61 11.77 -1.87 3.50
N LEU A 62 10.69 -1.13 3.28
CA LEU A 62 9.97 -0.38 4.30
C LEU A 62 8.66 -1.11 4.58
N ALA A 63 8.39 -1.43 5.85
CA ALA A 63 7.21 -2.19 6.26
C ALA A 63 6.40 -1.41 7.31
N GLY A 64 5.08 -1.55 7.26
CA GLY A 64 4.13 -0.96 8.21
C GLY A 64 2.87 -1.83 8.33
N HIS A 65 2.04 -1.54 9.33
CA HIS A 65 0.77 -2.19 9.61
C HIS A 65 -0.27 -1.14 10.02
#